data_AF-A0A085JGG6-F1
#
_entry.id   AF-A0A085JGG6-F1
#
_cell.length_a   1.000
_cell.length_b   1.000
_cell.length_c   1.000
_cell.angle_alpha   90.00
_cell.angle_beta   90.00
_cell.angle_gamma   90.00
#
_symmetry.space_group_name_H-M   'P 1'
#
loop_
_entity.id
_entity.type
_entity.pdbx_description
1 polymer ?
#
loop_
_entity_poly.entity_id
_entity_poly.type
_entity_poly.pdbx_seq_one_letter_code
_entity_poly.pdbx_strand_id
1 'polypeptide(L)'
;MGGDSVQEFIKRVSNGYLIGYFDPGMESTVDDDNDANLAFVKTEIIKLRRHQEITSDEAREMWVEAEDAEDVKVSCCDCRIGDKLPGLLGDDPWYAKWPSVPNHKYQYLDRIVNAVRVGLSEMERAA
;
A
#
# COMPACT_ATOMS: atom_id res chain seq x y z
N MET A 1 30.60 1.52 17.52
CA MET A 1 30.02 1.72 16.19
C MET A 1 30.73 2.89 15.51
N GLY A 2 31.90 2.64 14.92
CA GLY A 2 32.72 3.68 14.29
C GLY A 2 34.03 3.06 13.82
N GLY A 3 34.07 2.65 12.56
CA GLY A 3 35.21 1.95 11.96
C GLY A 3 35.06 1.87 10.45
N ASP A 4 33.83 1.68 9.96
CA ASP A 4 33.51 1.74 8.53
C ASP A 4 33.64 3.17 8.00
N SER A 5 34.23 3.30 6.81
CA SER A 5 34.07 4.51 6.00
C SER A 5 32.61 4.71 5.60
N VAL A 6 32.24 5.95 5.25
CA VAL A 6 30.89 6.25 4.73
C VAL A 6 30.55 5.39 3.51
N GLN A 7 31.54 5.09 2.67
CA GLN A 7 31.38 4.26 1.47
C GLN A 7 31.05 2.81 1.83
N GLU A 8 31.79 2.21 2.77
CA GLU A 8 31.52 0.86 3.26
C GLU A 8 30.17 0.76 3.95
N PHE A 9 29.80 1.78 4.74
CA PHE A 9 28.48 1.86 5.35
C PHE A 9 27.36 1.83 4.31
N ILE A 10 27.43 2.70 3.29
CA ILE A 10 26.41 2.79 2.22
C ILE A 10 26.30 1.48 1.45
N LYS A 11 27.41 0.80 1.16
CA LYS A 11 27.42 -0.51 0.48
C LYS A 11 26.84 -1.64 1.35
N ARG A 12 27.02 -1.59 2.67
CA ARG A 12 26.65 -2.68 3.60
C ARG A 12 25.18 -2.69 4.01
N VAL A 13 24.57 -1.53 4.23
CA VAL A 13 23.18 -1.46 4.76
C VAL A 13 22.14 -1.81 3.69
N SER A 14 20.89 -2.08 4.04
CA SER A 14 19.84 -2.34 3.03
C SER A 14 19.33 -1.04 2.39
N ASN A 15 18.76 -1.14 1.20
CA ASN A 15 18.11 0.02 0.56
C ASN A 15 16.93 0.50 1.41
N GLY A 16 16.14 -0.42 1.97
CA GLY A 16 15.05 -0.07 2.89
C GLY A 16 15.53 0.71 4.13
N TYR A 17 16.72 0.39 4.66
CA TYR A 17 17.31 1.17 5.75
C TYR A 17 17.61 2.60 5.29
N LEU A 18 18.33 2.76 4.19
CA LEU A 18 18.69 4.10 3.69
C LEU A 18 17.46 4.93 3.30
N ILE A 19 16.52 4.31 2.59
CA ILE A 19 15.26 4.95 2.17
C ILE A 19 14.45 5.36 3.40
N GLY A 20 14.35 4.52 4.43
CA GLY A 20 13.65 4.85 5.66
C GLY A 20 14.28 6.01 6.45
N TYR A 21 15.57 6.30 6.24
CA TYR A 21 16.22 7.51 6.76
C TYR A 21 15.99 8.76 5.89
N PHE A 22 15.81 8.58 4.58
CA PHE A 22 15.53 9.70 3.67
C PHE A 22 14.07 10.15 3.70
N ASP A 23 13.15 9.20 3.80
CA ASP A 23 11.71 9.45 3.89
C ASP A 23 11.09 8.49 4.93
N PRO A 24 11.05 8.91 6.21
CA PRO A 24 10.48 8.11 7.28
C PRO A 24 9.00 7.80 7.03
N GLY A 25 8.67 6.51 6.96
CA GLY A 25 7.30 6.05 6.71
C GLY A 25 6.98 5.78 5.24
N MET A 26 7.96 5.94 4.32
CA MET A 26 7.74 5.52 2.93
C MET A 26 7.67 3.99 2.82
N GLU A 27 6.49 3.48 2.48
CA GLU A 27 6.28 2.07 2.21
C GLU A 27 6.74 1.68 0.79
N SER A 28 7.18 0.42 0.63
CA SER A 28 7.56 -0.14 -0.67
C SER A 28 6.38 -0.37 -1.62
N THR A 29 5.18 -0.40 -1.05
CA THR A 29 3.90 -0.56 -1.75
C THR A 29 2.96 0.55 -1.31
N VAL A 30 2.02 0.90 -2.17
CA VAL A 30 0.89 1.80 -1.85
C VAL A 30 -0.39 1.12 -2.28
N ASP A 31 -1.52 1.60 -1.79
CA ASP A 31 -2.82 1.16 -2.30
C ASP A 31 -2.87 1.35 -3.83
N ASP A 32 -3.51 0.38 -4.49
CA ASP A 32 -3.79 0.46 -5.91
C ASP A 32 -4.87 1.51 -6.19
N ASP A 33 -5.17 1.71 -7.47
CA ASP A 33 -6.18 2.67 -7.90
C ASP A 33 -7.60 2.35 -7.38
N ASN A 34 -8.48 3.33 -7.51
CA ASN A 34 -9.86 3.22 -7.02
C ASN A 34 -10.63 2.09 -7.73
N ASP A 35 -10.31 1.78 -8.99
CA ASP A 35 -10.97 0.72 -9.75
C ASP A 35 -10.61 -0.67 -9.20
N ALA A 36 -9.34 -0.89 -8.85
CA ALA A 36 -8.90 -2.10 -8.17
C ALA A 36 -9.54 -2.23 -6.78
N ASN A 37 -9.60 -1.12 -6.03
CA ASN A 37 -10.25 -1.07 -4.72
C ASN A 37 -11.76 -1.38 -4.83
N LEU A 38 -12.45 -0.87 -5.85
CA LEU A 38 -13.83 -1.17 -6.15
C LEU A 38 -14.04 -2.66 -6.45
N ALA A 39 -13.17 -3.25 -7.28
CA ALA A 39 -13.25 -4.67 -7.61
C ALA A 39 -13.05 -5.57 -6.38
N PHE A 40 -12.14 -5.16 -5.47
CA PHE A 40 -11.94 -5.83 -4.18
C PHE A 40 -13.21 -5.78 -3.32
N VAL A 41 -13.79 -4.59 -3.12
CA VAL A 41 -15.02 -4.40 -2.33
C VAL A 41 -16.19 -5.20 -2.88
N LYS A 42 -16.41 -5.16 -4.20
CA LYS A 42 -17.44 -5.98 -4.87
C LYS A 42 -17.25 -7.47 -4.65
N THR A 43 -16.00 -7.94 -4.61
CA THR A 43 -15.69 -9.34 -4.32
C THR A 43 -16.05 -9.71 -2.88
N GLU A 44 -15.78 -8.82 -1.91
CA GLU A 44 -16.15 -9.03 -0.51
C GLU A 44 -17.67 -9.02 -0.30
N ILE A 45 -18.41 -8.11 -0.94
CA ILE A 45 -19.89 -8.12 -0.93
C ILE A 45 -20.43 -9.47 -1.43
N ILE A 46 -19.88 -10.01 -2.53
CA ILE A 46 -20.28 -11.31 -3.06
C ILE A 46 -19.97 -12.44 -2.06
N LYS A 47 -18.82 -12.40 -1.38
CA LYS A 47 -18.46 -13.41 -0.37
C LYS A 47 -19.45 -13.39 0.79
N LEU A 48 -19.71 -12.23 1.39
CA LEU A 48 -20.67 -12.09 2.50
C LEU A 48 -22.06 -12.58 2.08
N ARG A 49 -22.49 -12.26 0.85
CA ARG A 49 -23.78 -12.73 0.32
C ARG A 49 -23.82 -14.25 0.17
N ARG A 50 -22.73 -14.88 -0.29
CA ARG A 50 -22.60 -16.35 -0.39
C ARG A 50 -22.63 -17.02 0.98
N HIS A 51 -22.05 -16.38 1.99
CA HIS A 51 -22.07 -16.83 3.38
C HIS A 51 -23.38 -16.50 4.12
N GLN A 52 -24.33 -15.82 3.45
CA GLN A 52 -25.60 -15.38 4.03
C GLN A 52 -25.43 -14.44 5.23
N GLU A 53 -24.28 -13.77 5.35
CA GLU A 53 -24.00 -12.78 6.40
C GLU A 53 -24.74 -11.46 6.13
N ILE A 54 -25.07 -11.20 4.86
CA ILE A 54 -25.88 -10.06 4.43
C ILE A 54 -27.06 -10.51 3.56
N THR A 55 -28.15 -9.74 3.63
CA THR A 55 -29.36 -9.93 2.82
C THR A 55 -29.15 -9.48 1.38
N SER A 56 -30.10 -9.82 0.51
CA SER A 56 -30.05 -9.37 -0.89
C SER A 56 -30.20 -7.85 -1.02
N ASP A 57 -30.96 -7.22 -0.13
CA ASP A 57 -31.19 -5.79 -0.16
C ASP A 57 -29.96 -5.03 0.35
N GLU A 58 -29.34 -5.49 1.45
CA GLU A 58 -28.09 -4.93 1.96
C GLU A 58 -26.96 -5.04 0.93
N ALA A 59 -26.80 -6.21 0.29
CA ALA A 59 -25.79 -6.40 -0.74
C ALA A 59 -25.98 -5.44 -1.92
N ARG A 60 -27.24 -5.17 -2.32
CA ARG A 60 -27.55 -4.24 -3.40
C ARG A 60 -27.23 -2.80 -3.02
N GLU A 61 -27.55 -2.40 -1.79
CA GLU A 61 -27.26 -1.04 -1.31
C GLU A 61 -25.75 -0.81 -1.17
N MET A 62 -25.02 -1.74 -0.55
CA MET A 62 -23.54 -1.68 -0.49
C MET A 62 -22.90 -1.63 -1.88
N TRP A 63 -23.46 -2.36 -2.85
CA TRP A 63 -22.95 -2.36 -4.21
C TRP A 63 -23.10 -1.01 -4.90
N VAL A 64 -24.27 -0.38 -4.78
CA VAL A 64 -24.55 0.95 -5.35
C VAL A 64 -23.69 2.01 -4.66
N GLU A 65 -23.60 1.96 -3.32
CA GLU A 65 -22.78 2.89 -2.54
C GLU A 65 -21.30 2.82 -2.95
N ALA A 66 -20.77 1.61 -3.19
CA ALA A 66 -19.41 1.43 -3.67
C ALA A 66 -19.21 1.96 -5.11
N GLU A 67 -20.19 1.81 -6.00
CA GLU A 67 -20.11 2.33 -7.38
C GLU A 67 -20.17 3.86 -7.46
N ASP A 68 -20.91 4.49 -6.54
CA ASP A 68 -21.07 5.94 -6.48
C ASP A 68 -19.94 6.65 -5.70
N ALA A 69 -19.04 5.90 -5.05
CA ALA A 69 -17.97 6.45 -4.25
C ALA A 69 -16.79 6.98 -5.10
N GLU A 70 -16.41 8.24 -4.86
CA GLU A 70 -15.22 8.86 -5.47
C GLU A 70 -13.92 8.17 -5.00
N ASP A 71 -13.87 7.79 -3.72
CA ASP A 71 -12.82 6.95 -3.14
C ASP A 71 -13.49 5.87 -2.30
N VAL A 72 -13.49 4.65 -2.84
CA VAL A 72 -14.14 3.48 -2.25
C VAL A 72 -13.47 3.09 -0.94
N LYS A 73 -12.15 3.22 -0.85
CA LYS A 73 -11.40 2.87 0.35
C LYS A 73 -11.78 3.82 1.49
N VAL A 74 -11.78 5.13 1.21
CA VAL A 74 -12.25 6.14 2.18
C VAL A 74 -13.70 5.86 2.56
N SER A 75 -14.59 5.54 1.62
CA SER A 75 -15.99 5.24 1.92
C SER A 75 -16.19 3.99 2.78
N CYS A 76 -15.30 2.99 2.68
CA CYS A 76 -15.34 1.79 3.52
C CYS A 76 -14.70 2.00 4.89
N CYS A 77 -13.72 2.90 4.98
CA CYS A 77 -12.90 3.12 6.16
C CYS A 77 -13.41 4.25 7.06
N ASP A 78 -14.01 5.29 6.48
CA ASP A 78 -14.57 6.42 7.21
C ASP A 78 -16.04 6.14 7.51
N CYS A 79 -16.35 5.88 8.78
CA CYS A 79 -17.74 5.74 9.21
C CYS A 79 -18.48 7.08 9.07
N ARG A 80 -19.32 7.26 8.05
CA ARG A 80 -20.33 8.34 8.06
C ARG A 80 -21.68 7.79 8.50
N ILE A 81 -22.47 8.66 9.11
CA ILE A 81 -23.79 8.30 9.66
C ILE A 81 -24.72 7.93 8.50
N GLY A 82 -25.10 6.65 8.43
CA GLY A 82 -26.04 6.12 7.43
C GLY A 82 -25.40 5.23 6.36
N ASP A 83 -24.07 5.17 6.31
CA ASP A 83 -23.33 4.35 5.34
C ASP A 83 -23.45 2.87 5.70
N LYS A 84 -23.56 2.00 4.68
CA LYS A 84 -23.61 0.54 4.86
C LYS A 84 -22.28 -0.13 4.57
N LEU A 85 -21.33 0.58 3.97
CA LEU A 85 -19.96 0.12 3.77
C LEU A 85 -19.15 -0.04 5.06
N PRO A 86 -19.31 0.80 6.10
CA PRO A 86 -18.66 0.61 7.39
C PRO A 86 -19.09 -0.72 8.02
N GLY A 87 -18.13 -1.64 8.18
CA GLY A 87 -18.35 -3.00 8.68
C GLY A 87 -18.32 -4.09 7.61
N LEU A 88 -18.28 -3.75 6.32
CA LEU A 88 -18.10 -4.72 5.23
C LEU A 88 -16.82 -5.53 5.41
N LEU A 89 -15.74 -4.88 5.84
CA LEU A 89 -14.40 -5.46 5.97
C LEU A 89 -14.07 -5.87 7.42
N GLY A 90 -15.08 -5.90 8.30
CA GLY A 90 -14.92 -6.19 9.73
C GLY A 90 -14.51 -4.96 10.56
N ASP A 91 -13.92 -5.22 11.72
CA ASP A 91 -13.65 -4.21 12.75
C ASP A 91 -12.54 -3.22 12.39
N ASP A 92 -11.67 -3.56 11.44
CA ASP A 92 -10.57 -2.69 11.02
C ASP A 92 -10.37 -2.66 9.48
N PRO A 93 -11.23 -1.90 8.75
CA PRO A 93 -11.20 -1.81 7.30
C PRO A 93 -9.88 -1.28 6.74
N TRP A 94 -9.13 -0.49 7.53
CA TRP A 94 -7.85 0.09 7.12
C TRP A 94 -6.77 -0.96 6.88
N TYR A 95 -6.82 -2.09 7.59
CA TYR A 95 -5.87 -3.20 7.43
C TYR A 95 -6.45 -4.38 6.66
N ALA A 96 -7.57 -4.19 5.95
CA ALA A 96 -8.02 -5.16 4.98
C ALA A 96 -6.95 -5.35 3.89
N LYS A 97 -6.99 -6.49 3.20
CA LYS A 97 -6.03 -6.84 2.13
C LYS A 97 -6.36 -6.08 0.84
N TRP A 98 -6.37 -4.76 0.92
CA TRP A 98 -6.56 -3.87 -0.22
C TRP A 98 -5.54 -4.20 -1.31
N PRO A 99 -5.94 -4.16 -2.59
CA PRO A 99 -5.02 -4.21 -3.70
C PRO A 99 -3.89 -3.19 -3.49
N SER A 100 -2.65 -3.61 -3.72
CA SER A 100 -1.50 -2.74 -3.56
C SER A 100 -0.54 -2.90 -4.74
N VAL A 101 0.07 -1.78 -5.11
CA VAL A 101 1.04 -1.69 -6.19
C VAL A 101 2.39 -1.23 -5.66
N PRO A 102 3.49 -1.55 -6.36
CA PRO A 102 4.79 -1.02 -6.01
C PRO A 102 4.79 0.51 -5.98
N ASN A 103 5.33 1.09 -4.91
CA ASN A 103 5.41 2.54 -4.76
C ASN A 103 6.48 3.09 -5.73
N HIS A 104 6.05 3.87 -6.73
CA HIS A 104 6.95 4.46 -7.72
C HIS A 104 8.02 5.37 -7.09
N LYS A 105 7.72 6.05 -5.98
CA LYS A 105 8.69 6.88 -5.25
C LYS A 105 9.75 6.02 -4.58
N TYR A 106 9.33 4.91 -3.97
CA TYR A 106 10.24 3.94 -3.36
C TYR A 106 11.14 3.32 -4.43
N GLN A 107 10.57 2.88 -5.57
CA GLN A 107 11.35 2.34 -6.69
C GLN A 107 12.36 3.35 -7.24
N TYR A 108 12.00 4.63 -7.28
CA TYR A 108 12.92 5.68 -7.71
C TYR A 108 14.10 5.83 -6.74
N LEU A 109 13.86 5.88 -5.44
CA LEU A 109 14.93 5.95 -4.44
C LEU A 109 15.78 4.68 -4.45
N ASP A 110 15.16 3.51 -4.60
CA ASP A 110 15.87 2.23 -4.70
C ASP A 110 16.85 2.22 -5.89
N ARG A 111 16.43 2.72 -7.05
CA ARG A 111 17.30 2.89 -8.22
C ARG A 111 18.47 3.83 -7.96
N ILE A 112 18.23 4.96 -7.28
CA ILE A 112 19.29 5.92 -6.94
C ILE A 112 20.31 5.28 -5.99
N VAL A 113 19.86 4.64 -4.92
CA VAL A 113 20.74 3.98 -3.95
C VAL A 113 21.60 2.93 -4.63
N ASN A 114 21.00 2.13 -5.52
CA ASN A 114 21.74 1.14 -6.31
C ASN A 114 22.76 1.79 -7.25
N ALA A 115 22.40 2.88 -7.95
CA ALA A 115 23.33 3.60 -8.82
C ALA A 115 24.53 4.18 -8.05
N VAL A 116 24.29 4.75 -6.86
CA VAL A 116 25.35 5.27 -5.99
C VAL A 116 26.32 4.15 -5.58
N ARG A 117 25.81 2.97 -5.22
CA ARG A 117 26.67 1.83 -4.86
C ARG A 117 27.53 1.32 -6.00
N VAL A 118 26.95 1.23 -7.19
CA VAL A 118 27.70 0.88 -8.40
C VAL A 118 28.81 1.90 -8.62
N GLY A 119 28.49 3.20 -8.55
CA GLY A 119 29.49 4.26 -8.67
C GLY A 119 30.62 4.15 -7.64
N LEU A 120 30.30 3.92 -6.36
CA LEU A 120 31.31 3.73 -5.31
C LEU A 120 32.21 2.53 -5.58
N SER A 121 31.64 1.41 -6.04
CA SER A 121 32.40 0.19 -6.32
C SER A 121 33.31 0.36 -7.54
N GLU A 122 32.88 1.08 -8.56
CA GLU A 122 33.70 1.39 -9.74
C GLU A 122 34.84 2.37 -9.42
N MET A 123 34.60 3.35 -8.54
CA MET A 123 35.64 4.25 -8.05
C MET A 123 36.74 3.51 -7.29
N GLU A 124 36.39 2.53 -6.46
CA GLU A 124 37.35 1.68 -5.76
C GLU A 124 38.15 0.78 -6.71
N ARG A 125 37.56 0.34 -7.83
CA ARG A 125 38.26 -0.45 -8.85
C ARG A 125 39.23 0.37 -9.69
N ALA A 126 38.94 1.66 -9.86
CA ALA A 126 39.73 2.58 -10.66
C ALA A 126 40.88 3.25 -9.88
N ALA A 127 40.91 3.10 -8.55
CA ALA A 127 41.93 3.61 -7.65
C ALA A 127 43.06 2.60 -7.42
#